data_AF-A0A5H2Q7C3-F1
#
_entry.id   AF-A0A5H2Q7C3-F1
#
_cell.length_a   1.000
_cell.length_b   1.000
_cell.length_c   1.000
_cell.angle_alpha   90.00
_cell.angle_beta   90.00
_cell.angle_gamma   90.00
#
_symmetry.space_group_name_H-M   'P 1'
#
loop_
_entity.id
_entity.type
_entity.pdbx_description
1 polymer ?
#
loop_
_entity_poly.entity_id
_entity_poly.type
_entity_poly.pdbx_seq_one_letter_code
_entity_poly.pdbx_strand_id
1 'polypeptide(L)'
;MLLRHGRGPARTHARSLNIAQLQQGILLQQLAHHLLVLARIAIFDEWVGNEDRHEGNILLSPTGVPLVIDHKRTLGTGGGAELFSGSILRAPSNLLSLIERLPAKQRFEMRAPLLAFIAACREQVYQIPFEQLVPEDEALRRGMAQYLEHRVERLADVVSSVLGMSDLPGINDGPAIRPDL
;
A
#
# COMPACT_ATOMS: atom_id res chain seq x y z
N MET A 1 -12.93 -45.35 -15.81
CA MET A 1 -14.07 -44.96 -14.95
C MET A 1 -13.58 -43.85 -14.03
N LEU A 2 -13.98 -42.61 -14.30
CA LEU A 2 -13.54 -41.38 -13.61
C LEU A 2 -14.43 -41.10 -12.40
N LEU A 3 -13.85 -40.94 -11.20
CA LEU A 3 -14.49 -40.30 -10.04
C LEU A 3 -13.45 -39.37 -9.38
N ARG A 4 -13.40 -38.12 -9.85
CA ARG A 4 -13.86 -36.91 -9.13
C ARG A 4 -13.21 -36.71 -7.75
N HIS A 5 -12.10 -35.97 -7.73
CA HIS A 5 -11.67 -35.23 -6.55
C HIS A 5 -12.72 -34.16 -6.20
N GLY A 6 -13.20 -34.21 -4.95
CA GLY A 6 -14.15 -33.24 -4.41
C GLY A 6 -13.55 -31.84 -4.36
N ARG A 7 -14.08 -30.93 -5.17
CA ARG A 7 -14.03 -29.50 -4.87
C ARG A 7 -15.00 -29.24 -3.73
N GLY A 8 -14.49 -28.80 -2.59
CA GLY A 8 -15.33 -28.29 -1.49
C GLY A 8 -16.22 -27.13 -1.97
N PRO A 9 -17.28 -26.79 -1.21
CA PRO A 9 -18.23 -25.76 -1.62
C PRO A 9 -17.49 -24.44 -1.87
N ALA A 10 -17.78 -23.80 -3.01
CA ALA A 10 -17.27 -22.49 -3.34
C ALA A 10 -17.70 -21.50 -2.24
N ARG A 11 -16.74 -20.78 -1.65
CA ARG A 11 -17.04 -19.77 -0.63
C ARG A 11 -17.78 -18.62 -1.30
N THR A 12 -19.00 -18.31 -0.86
CA THR A 12 -19.88 -17.31 -1.51
C THR A 12 -19.79 -15.91 -0.90
N HIS A 13 -19.08 -15.73 0.21
CA HIS A 13 -19.04 -14.46 0.95
C HIS A 13 -17.62 -13.96 1.17
N ALA A 14 -17.48 -12.63 1.24
CA ALA A 14 -16.25 -12.00 1.66
C ALA A 14 -15.99 -12.26 3.16
N ARG A 15 -14.72 -12.34 3.54
CA ARG A 15 -14.30 -12.58 4.93
C ARG A 15 -13.17 -11.64 5.33
N SER A 16 -13.07 -11.26 6.59
CA SER A 16 -11.93 -10.44 7.05
C SER A 16 -10.61 -11.20 6.90
N LEU A 17 -9.55 -10.47 6.55
CA LEU A 17 -8.19 -10.97 6.48
C LEU A 17 -7.58 -10.94 7.88
N ASN A 18 -7.28 -12.11 8.44
CA ASN A 18 -6.60 -12.18 9.73
C ASN A 18 -5.09 -11.89 9.56
N ILE A 19 -4.61 -10.75 10.06
CA ILE A 19 -3.22 -10.32 9.86
C ILE A 19 -2.26 -11.14 10.75
N ALA A 20 -2.72 -11.59 11.92
CA ALA A 20 -1.91 -12.44 12.80
C ALA A 20 -1.59 -13.80 12.14
N GLN A 21 -2.55 -14.39 11.43
CA GLN A 21 -2.36 -15.63 10.65
C GLN A 21 -1.46 -15.41 9.41
N LEU A 22 -1.43 -14.18 8.87
CA LEU A 22 -0.48 -13.78 7.83
C LEU A 22 0.95 -13.76 8.35
N GLN A 23 1.17 -13.22 9.55
CA GLN A 23 2.49 -13.19 10.20
C GLN A 23 3.02 -14.59 10.53
N GLN A 24 2.13 -15.58 10.69
CA GLN A 24 2.47 -16.99 10.91
C GLN A 24 2.71 -17.80 9.62
N GLY A 25 2.70 -17.15 8.44
CA GLY A 25 3.05 -17.78 7.16
C GLY A 25 1.95 -18.62 6.48
N ILE A 26 0.88 -18.98 7.19
CA ILE A 26 -0.21 -19.83 6.67
C ILE A 26 -1.00 -19.12 5.56
N LEU A 27 -1.28 -17.82 5.73
CA LEU A 27 -2.00 -17.03 4.73
C LEU A 27 -1.11 -16.51 3.61
N LEU A 28 0.22 -16.45 3.81
CA LEU A 28 1.18 -15.99 2.79
C LEU A 28 1.15 -16.89 1.55
N GLN A 29 1.00 -18.20 1.72
CA GLN A 29 0.84 -19.13 0.60
C GLN A 29 -0.51 -18.94 -0.13
N GLN A 30 -1.59 -18.66 0.61
CA GLN A 30 -2.91 -18.43 0.04
C GLN A 30 -3.00 -17.10 -0.72
N LEU A 31 -2.22 -16.11 -0.28
CA LEU A 31 -2.20 -14.76 -0.85
C LEU A 31 -1.00 -14.53 -1.77
N ALA A 32 -0.22 -15.56 -2.11
CA ALA A 32 0.96 -15.43 -2.94
C ALA A 32 0.65 -14.72 -4.28
N HIS A 33 -0.50 -15.03 -4.88
CA HIS A 33 -0.97 -14.40 -6.12
C HIS A 33 -1.54 -12.98 -5.94
N HIS A 34 -1.69 -12.53 -4.69
CA HIS A 34 -2.28 -11.24 -4.32
C HIS A 34 -1.31 -10.34 -3.54
N LEU A 35 -0.03 -10.73 -3.38
CA LEU A 35 0.99 -9.93 -2.70
C LEU A 35 1.14 -8.54 -3.30
N LEU A 36 1.09 -8.43 -4.63
CA LEU A 36 1.15 -7.14 -5.30
C LEU A 36 -0.05 -6.24 -4.94
N VAL A 37 -1.25 -6.83 -4.77
CA VAL A 37 -2.45 -6.08 -4.36
C VAL A 37 -2.29 -5.60 -2.91
N LEU A 38 -1.81 -6.45 -2.02
CA LEU A 38 -1.53 -6.06 -0.64
C LEU A 38 -0.47 -4.96 -0.55
N ALA A 39 0.58 -5.04 -1.36
CA ALA A 39 1.60 -4.00 -1.43
C ALA A 39 1.02 -2.68 -1.94
N ARG A 40 0.14 -2.69 -2.96
CA ARG A 40 -0.56 -1.50 -3.42
C ARG A 40 -1.48 -0.90 -2.35
N ILE A 41 -2.19 -1.73 -1.60
CA ILE A 41 -2.99 -1.28 -0.45
C ILE A 41 -2.08 -0.59 0.58
N ALA A 42 -0.94 -1.20 0.90
CA ALA A 42 0.01 -0.65 1.86
C ALA A 42 0.55 0.71 1.42
N ILE A 43 0.90 0.85 0.12
CA ILE A 43 1.32 2.12 -0.48
C ILE A 43 0.18 3.14 -0.48
N PHE A 44 -1.05 2.72 -0.78
CA PHE A 44 -2.20 3.61 -0.75
C PHE A 44 -2.46 4.14 0.64
N ASP A 45 -2.49 3.29 1.67
CA ASP A 45 -2.64 3.71 3.06
C ASP A 45 -1.50 4.65 3.50
N GLU A 46 -0.27 4.35 3.07
CA GLU A 46 0.90 5.23 3.26
C GLU A 46 0.83 6.53 2.46
N TRP A 47 0.00 6.64 1.43
CA TRP A 47 -0.22 7.90 0.70
C TRP A 47 -1.35 8.72 1.32
N VAL A 48 -2.49 8.11 1.65
CA VAL A 48 -3.66 8.82 2.18
C VAL A 48 -3.62 9.05 3.68
N GLY A 49 -2.81 8.31 4.42
CA GLY A 49 -2.50 8.59 5.83
C GLY A 49 -3.41 7.79 6.72
N ASN A 50 -3.66 6.56 6.29
CA ASN A 50 -4.58 5.70 6.98
C ASN A 50 -3.94 5.12 8.22
N GLU A 51 -4.30 5.66 9.38
CA GLU A 51 -3.75 5.22 10.65
C GLU A 51 -4.44 3.97 11.20
N ASP A 52 -5.50 3.50 10.55
CA ASP A 52 -6.42 2.51 11.09
C ASP A 52 -6.57 1.30 10.17
N ARG A 53 -5.53 0.99 9.38
CA ARG A 53 -5.51 -0.24 8.59
C ARG A 53 -5.24 -1.44 9.50
N HIS A 54 -6.31 -2.02 10.03
CA HIS A 54 -6.33 -3.28 10.77
C HIS A 54 -7.10 -4.39 10.01
N GLU A 55 -7.06 -5.61 10.52
CA GLU A 55 -7.63 -6.81 9.87
C GLU A 55 -9.14 -6.73 9.57
N GLY A 56 -9.89 -6.04 10.44
CA GLY A 56 -11.31 -5.76 10.23
C GLY A 56 -11.59 -4.91 8.99
N ASN A 57 -10.61 -4.14 8.52
CA ASN A 57 -10.74 -3.22 7.39
C ASN A 57 -10.16 -3.79 6.08
N ILE A 58 -9.76 -5.06 6.08
CA ILE A 58 -9.33 -5.78 4.86
C ILE A 58 -10.20 -7.02 4.73
N LEU A 59 -10.96 -7.09 3.64
CA LEU A 59 -11.77 -8.23 3.29
C LEU A 59 -11.06 -9.05 2.21
N LEU A 60 -11.31 -10.34 2.17
CA LEU A 60 -10.98 -11.23 1.07
C LEU A 60 -12.27 -11.55 0.33
N SER A 61 -12.30 -11.29 -0.97
CA SER A 61 -13.40 -11.69 -1.83
C SER A 61 -13.57 -13.22 -1.84
N PRO A 62 -14.69 -13.75 -2.37
CA PRO A 62 -14.84 -15.17 -2.68
C PRO A 62 -13.66 -15.81 -3.43
N THR A 63 -13.00 -15.03 -4.29
CA THR A 63 -11.83 -15.44 -5.08
C THR A 63 -10.50 -15.22 -4.37
N GLY A 64 -10.50 -14.71 -3.14
CA GLY A 64 -9.29 -14.46 -2.35
C GLY A 64 -8.63 -13.10 -2.59
N VAL A 65 -9.22 -12.25 -3.44
CA VAL A 65 -8.69 -10.91 -3.73
C VAL A 65 -8.88 -10.00 -2.51
N PRO A 66 -7.82 -9.32 -2.03
CA PRO A 66 -7.93 -8.32 -0.98
C PRO A 66 -8.78 -7.12 -1.43
N LEU A 67 -9.71 -6.71 -0.58
CA LEU A 67 -10.57 -5.55 -0.71
C LEU A 67 -10.40 -4.70 0.54
N VAL A 68 -10.31 -3.38 0.37
CA VAL A 68 -10.23 -2.45 1.50
C VAL A 68 -11.58 -1.80 1.74
N ILE A 69 -11.91 -1.64 3.02
CA ILE A 69 -13.07 -0.87 3.48
C ILE A 69 -12.60 0.11 4.57
N ASP A 70 -13.51 0.97 5.00
CA ASP A 70 -13.33 1.94 6.08
C ASP A 70 -12.06 2.80 5.95
N HIS A 71 -12.22 3.97 5.32
CA HIS A 71 -11.18 4.97 5.14
C HIS A 71 -11.39 6.20 6.03
N LYS A 72 -12.19 6.09 7.11
CA LYS A 72 -12.55 7.23 7.95
C LYS A 72 -11.35 7.89 8.62
N ARG A 73 -10.27 7.14 8.86
CA ARG A 73 -9.04 7.61 9.52
C ARG A 73 -7.91 7.94 8.55
N THR A 74 -8.28 8.39 7.35
CA THR A 74 -7.37 8.92 6.33
C THR A 74 -7.25 10.44 6.43
N LEU A 75 -6.22 11.01 5.80
CA LEU A 75 -5.94 12.44 5.71
C LEU A 75 -5.53 13.10 7.03
N GLY A 76 -4.81 12.37 7.89
CA GLY A 76 -4.27 12.89 9.15
C GLY A 76 -5.38 13.26 10.14
N THR A 77 -6.00 12.27 10.77
CA THR A 77 -7.19 12.44 11.63
C THR A 77 -6.90 12.91 13.07
N GLY A 78 -5.88 13.74 13.27
CA GLY A 78 -5.80 14.54 14.49
C GLY A 78 -6.89 15.62 14.44
N GLY A 79 -7.74 15.74 15.46
CA GLY A 79 -8.77 16.79 15.48
C GLY A 79 -8.15 18.20 15.51
N GLY A 80 -8.78 19.18 14.85
CA GLY A 80 -8.37 20.59 14.92
C GLY A 80 -7.06 20.88 14.18
N ALA A 81 -6.08 21.46 14.88
CA ALA A 81 -4.82 21.95 14.29
C ALA A 81 -3.85 20.83 13.83
N GLU A 82 -4.16 19.57 14.12
CA GLU A 82 -3.34 18.40 13.72
C GLU A 82 -3.83 17.74 12.42
N LEU A 83 -4.97 18.19 11.88
CA LEU A 83 -5.44 17.83 10.55
C LEU A 83 -4.35 18.15 9.54
N PHE A 84 -3.99 17.19 8.69
CA PHE A 84 -2.97 17.34 7.64
C PHE A 84 -1.53 17.55 8.13
N SER A 85 -1.21 17.25 9.39
CA SER A 85 0.18 17.31 9.84
C SER A 85 1.06 16.28 9.10
N GLY A 86 1.99 16.78 8.28
CA GLY A 86 3.00 15.97 7.59
C GLY A 86 4.12 15.44 8.51
N SER A 87 4.04 15.78 9.80
CA SER A 87 5.05 15.51 10.84
C SER A 87 4.81 14.24 11.64
N ILE A 88 3.72 13.51 11.39
CA ILE A 88 3.47 12.23 12.05
C ILE A 88 4.45 11.18 11.48
N LEU A 89 5.67 11.17 12.02
CA LEU A 89 6.62 10.07 11.90
C LEU A 89 6.04 8.88 12.65
N ARG A 90 5.28 8.03 11.95
CA ARG A 90 4.79 6.76 12.48
C ARG A 90 5.53 5.60 11.88
N ALA A 91 5.54 4.51 12.64
CA ALA A 91 6.02 3.22 12.15
C ALA A 91 5.28 2.84 10.85
N PRO A 92 5.94 2.14 9.91
CA PRO A 92 5.30 1.69 8.69
C PRO A 92 4.00 0.93 8.99
N SER A 93 3.02 1.02 8.09
CA SER A 93 1.80 0.22 8.24
C SER A 93 2.14 -1.27 8.40
N ASN A 94 1.31 -2.02 9.16
CA ASN A 94 1.51 -3.46 9.35
C ASN A 94 1.63 -4.23 8.02
N LEU A 95 0.98 -3.72 6.97
CA LEU A 95 1.08 -4.28 5.63
C LEU A 95 2.44 -3.98 4.99
N LEU A 96 2.96 -2.76 5.12
CA LEU A 96 4.30 -2.41 4.65
C LEU A 96 5.38 -3.29 5.30
N SER A 97 5.30 -3.52 6.62
CA SER A 97 6.19 -4.44 7.33
C SER A 97 6.05 -5.89 6.87
N LEU A 98 4.88 -6.30 6.36
CA LEU A 98 4.71 -7.62 5.75
C LEU A 98 5.45 -7.71 4.42
N ILE A 99 5.38 -6.67 3.58
CA ILE A 99 6.07 -6.65 2.28
C ILE A 99 7.59 -6.62 2.47
N GLU A 100 8.09 -5.87 3.45
CA GLU A 100 9.51 -5.81 3.82
C GLU A 100 10.10 -7.21 4.11
N ARG A 101 9.32 -8.08 4.76
CA ARG A 101 9.73 -9.45 5.14
C ARG A 101 9.71 -10.45 3.99
N LEU A 102 9.25 -10.07 2.81
CA LEU A 102 9.23 -10.97 1.66
C LEU A 102 10.66 -11.27 1.15
N PRO A 103 10.88 -12.46 0.57
CA PRO A 103 12.13 -12.78 -0.12
C PRO A 103 12.54 -11.70 -1.11
N ALA A 104 13.85 -11.41 -1.20
CA ALA A 104 14.40 -10.35 -2.05
C ALA A 104 13.93 -10.45 -3.51
N LYS A 105 13.86 -11.68 -4.06
CA LYS A 105 13.35 -11.93 -5.40
C LYS A 105 11.91 -11.42 -5.60
N GLN A 106 11.02 -11.67 -4.65
CA GLN A 106 9.63 -11.21 -4.73
C GLN A 106 9.54 -9.69 -4.60
N ARG A 107 10.33 -9.09 -3.69
CA ARG A 107 10.41 -7.62 -3.58
C ARG A 107 10.92 -6.99 -4.87
N PHE A 108 11.93 -7.58 -5.50
CA PHE A 108 12.47 -7.15 -6.79
C PHE A 108 11.43 -7.23 -7.91
N GLU A 109 10.72 -8.37 -8.03
CA GLU A 109 9.67 -8.56 -9.05
C GLU A 109 8.52 -7.57 -8.91
N MET A 110 8.20 -7.12 -7.69
CA MET A 110 7.17 -6.11 -7.45
C MET A 110 7.64 -4.68 -7.66
N ARG A 111 8.95 -4.42 -7.84
CA ARG A 111 9.49 -3.06 -7.90
C ARG A 111 8.87 -2.21 -9.00
N ALA A 112 8.96 -2.66 -10.24
CA ALA A 112 8.41 -1.94 -11.38
C ALA A 112 6.89 -1.66 -11.24
N PRO A 113 6.03 -2.65 -10.93
CA PRO A 113 4.60 -2.39 -10.80
C PRO A 113 4.22 -1.54 -9.57
N LEU A 114 5.04 -1.50 -8.52
CA LEU A 114 4.82 -0.60 -7.37
C LEU A 114 5.24 0.84 -7.69
N LEU A 115 6.38 1.05 -8.37
CA LEU A 115 6.78 2.37 -8.85
C LEU A 115 5.75 2.96 -9.83
N ALA A 116 5.22 2.14 -10.74
CA ALA A 116 4.14 2.55 -11.63
C ALA A 116 2.86 2.93 -10.86
N PHE A 117 2.55 2.20 -9.78
CA PHE A 117 1.40 2.54 -8.93
C PHE A 117 1.61 3.86 -8.18
N ILE A 118 2.82 4.13 -7.67
CA ILE A 118 3.15 5.41 -7.04
C ILE A 118 3.03 6.58 -8.03
N ALA A 119 3.48 6.39 -9.27
CA ALA A 119 3.30 7.38 -10.33
C ALA A 119 1.80 7.66 -10.59
N ALA A 120 0.98 6.60 -10.65
CA ALA A 120 -0.47 6.75 -10.79
C ALA A 120 -1.11 7.48 -9.59
N CYS A 121 -0.66 7.20 -8.36
CA CYS A 121 -1.09 7.96 -7.18
C CYS A 121 -0.79 9.46 -7.32
N ARG A 122 0.40 9.80 -7.83
CA ARG A 122 0.82 11.19 -8.06
C ARG A 122 -0.07 11.90 -9.07
N GLU A 123 -0.36 11.26 -10.19
CA GLU A 123 -1.29 11.79 -11.19
C GLU A 123 -2.69 11.98 -10.61
N GLN A 124 -3.13 11.04 -9.76
CA GLN A 124 -4.47 11.06 -9.19
C GLN A 124 -4.70 12.21 -8.21
N VAL A 125 -3.67 12.72 -7.52
CA VAL A 125 -3.80 13.89 -6.62
C VAL A 125 -4.49 15.06 -7.33
N TYR A 126 -4.10 15.33 -8.58
CA TYR A 126 -4.60 16.45 -9.38
C TYR A 126 -5.96 16.20 -10.02
N GLN A 127 -6.49 14.99 -9.91
CA GLN A 127 -7.78 14.57 -10.48
C GLN A 127 -8.85 14.40 -9.40
N ILE A 128 -8.52 14.62 -8.12
CA ILE A 128 -9.51 14.55 -7.04
C ILE A 128 -10.42 15.78 -7.14
N PRO A 129 -11.75 15.60 -7.22
CA PRO A 129 -12.69 16.70 -7.33
C PRO A 129 -12.95 17.33 -5.95
N PHE A 130 -11.94 17.98 -5.36
CA PHE A 130 -12.04 18.57 -4.02
C PHE A 130 -13.21 19.56 -3.89
N GLU A 131 -13.56 20.25 -4.98
CA GLU A 131 -14.70 21.17 -5.06
C GLU A 131 -16.03 20.46 -4.84
N GLN A 132 -16.14 19.19 -5.22
CA GLN A 132 -17.35 18.39 -5.01
C GLN A 132 -17.38 17.77 -3.61
N LEU A 133 -16.21 17.44 -3.06
CA LEU A 133 -16.09 16.80 -1.75
C LEU A 133 -16.24 17.80 -0.60
N VAL A 134 -15.69 19.00 -0.77
CA VAL A 134 -15.70 20.08 0.23
C VAL A 134 -16.06 21.39 -0.47
N PRO A 135 -17.35 21.61 -0.81
CA PRO A 135 -17.77 22.75 -1.65
C PRO A 135 -17.58 24.11 -0.97
N GLU A 136 -17.75 24.17 0.34
CA GLU A 136 -17.86 25.45 1.08
C GLU A 136 -16.55 25.91 1.74
N ASP A 137 -15.54 25.05 1.86
CA ASP A 137 -14.31 25.34 2.60
C ASP A 137 -13.06 25.25 1.71
N GLU A 138 -12.66 26.39 1.13
CA GLU A 138 -11.47 26.50 0.28
C GLU A 138 -10.17 26.23 1.05
N ALA A 139 -10.09 26.64 2.32
CA ALA A 139 -8.89 26.43 3.14
C ALA A 139 -8.68 24.93 3.39
N LEU A 140 -9.76 24.21 3.71
CA LEU A 140 -9.76 22.76 3.87
C LEU A 140 -9.39 22.05 2.56
N ARG A 141 -9.95 22.45 1.42
CA ARG A 141 -9.56 21.90 0.09
C ARG A 141 -8.07 22.04 -0.17
N ARG A 142 -7.52 23.24 0.01
CA ARG A 142 -6.08 23.49 -0.19
C ARG A 142 -5.24 22.66 0.76
N GLY A 143 -5.64 22.55 2.03
CA GLY A 143 -4.96 21.71 3.03
C GLY A 143 -4.94 20.23 2.62
N MET A 144 -6.07 19.69 2.17
CA MET A 144 -6.16 18.30 1.70
C MET A 144 -5.28 18.05 0.47
N ALA A 145 -5.31 18.96 -0.52
CA ALA A 145 -4.50 18.84 -1.73
C ALA A 145 -3.00 18.88 -1.38
N GLN A 146 -2.57 19.90 -0.65
CA GLN A 146 -1.16 20.04 -0.22
C GLN A 146 -0.68 18.85 0.61
N TYR A 147 -1.54 18.31 1.48
CA TYR A 147 -1.22 17.10 2.24
C TYR A 147 -0.93 15.91 1.33
N LEU A 148 -1.84 15.61 0.39
CA LEU A 148 -1.70 14.48 -0.51
C LEU A 148 -0.53 14.66 -1.49
N GLU A 149 -0.28 15.89 -1.96
CA GLU A 149 0.89 16.24 -2.77
C GLU A 149 2.18 15.96 -1.99
N HIS A 150 2.33 16.53 -0.80
CA HIS A 150 3.53 16.35 0.01
C HIS A 150 3.80 14.86 0.34
N ARG A 151 2.73 14.10 0.61
CA ARG A 151 2.84 12.67 0.92
C ARG A 151 3.25 11.85 -0.29
N VAL A 152 2.71 12.16 -1.48
CA VAL A 152 3.07 11.43 -2.71
C VAL A 152 4.48 11.75 -3.21
N GLU A 153 5.00 12.93 -2.91
CA GLU A 153 6.40 13.30 -3.16
C GLU A 153 7.36 12.37 -2.40
N ARG A 154 7.04 12.10 -1.12
CA ARG A 154 7.87 11.26 -0.23
C ARG A 154 7.61 9.77 -0.36
N LEU A 155 6.49 9.39 -0.99
CA LEU A 155 6.04 8.00 -1.07
C LEU A 155 7.06 7.08 -1.76
N ALA A 156 7.71 7.57 -2.82
CA ALA A 156 8.74 6.82 -3.52
C ALA A 156 9.93 6.47 -2.62
N ASP A 157 10.36 7.42 -1.78
CA ASP A 157 11.48 7.23 -0.86
C ASP A 157 11.12 6.28 0.28
N VAL A 158 9.94 6.47 0.89
CA VAL A 158 9.43 5.59 1.94
C VAL A 158 9.32 4.15 1.44
N VAL A 159 8.72 3.96 0.26
CA VAL A 159 8.55 2.63 -0.32
C VAL A 159 9.89 2.03 -0.73
N SER A 160 10.81 2.82 -1.29
CA SER A 160 12.15 2.34 -1.66
C SER A 160 12.95 1.91 -0.43
N SER A 161 12.85 2.66 0.68
CA SER A 161 13.48 2.33 1.95
C SER A 161 12.89 1.07 2.58
N VAL A 162 11.56 1.01 2.75
CA VAL A 162 10.88 -0.11 3.42
C VAL A 162 11.00 -1.41 2.62
N LEU A 163 10.97 -1.32 1.29
CA LEU A 163 11.11 -2.50 0.45
C LEU A 163 12.56 -2.91 0.25
N GLY A 164 13.51 -2.27 0.95
CA GLY A 164 14.95 -2.49 0.79
C GLY A 164 15.37 -2.43 -0.66
N MET A 165 14.73 -1.57 -1.46
CA MET A 165 15.00 -1.45 -2.89
C MET A 165 16.33 -0.76 -3.11
N SER A 166 16.77 0.17 -2.27
CA SER A 166 18.12 0.76 -2.38
C SER A 166 19.24 -0.27 -2.40
N ASP A 167 19.00 -1.44 -1.80
CA ASP A 167 20.01 -2.48 -1.57
C ASP A 167 19.89 -3.66 -2.55
N LEU A 168 18.93 -3.62 -3.48
CA LEU A 168 18.80 -4.66 -4.51
C LEU A 168 19.79 -4.40 -5.67
N PRO A 169 20.51 -5.43 -6.15
CA PRO A 169 21.44 -5.28 -7.29
C PRO A 169 20.71 -4.80 -8.56
N GLY A 170 21.38 -3.97 -9.37
CA GLY A 170 20.79 -3.34 -10.58
C GLY A 170 20.19 -1.95 -10.37
N ILE A 171 20.42 -1.32 -9.21
CA ILE A 171 19.82 -0.02 -8.83
C ILE A 171 20.85 1.11 -8.78
N ASN A 172 22.10 0.77 -8.48
CA ASN A 172 23.26 1.65 -8.57
C ASN A 172 24.23 1.25 -9.70
N ASP A 173 23.80 0.41 -10.65
CA ASP A 173 24.55 0.18 -11.89
C ASP A 173 24.36 1.37 -12.85
N GLY A 174 24.63 2.59 -12.35
CA GLY A 174 25.14 3.65 -13.22
C GLY A 174 26.43 3.15 -13.87
N PRO A 175 26.88 3.76 -14.99
CA PRO A 175 28.10 3.31 -15.64
C PRO A 175 29.19 3.25 -14.59
N ALA A 176 29.72 2.03 -14.35
CA ALA A 176 30.87 1.86 -13.49
C ALA A 176 31.93 2.81 -14.04
N ILE A 177 32.19 3.91 -13.33
CA ILE A 177 33.42 4.66 -13.51
C ILE A 177 34.47 3.62 -13.13
N ARG A 178 35.06 3.00 -14.14
CA ARG A 178 36.24 2.17 -13.97
C ARG A 178 37.25 3.08 -13.27
N PRO A 179 37.68 2.80 -12.03
CA PRO A 179 38.95 3.31 -11.62
C PRO A 179 39.96 2.57 -12.50
N ASP A 180 40.68 3.35 -13.30
CA ASP A 180 41.99 3.04 -13.87
C ASP A 180 41.98 2.27 -15.21
N LEU A 181 42.07 3.05 -16.30
CA LEU A 181 43.17 3.00 -17.26
C LEU A 181 43.50 4.44 -17.72
#